data_AF-A0A2H6B8W5-F1
#
_entry.id   AF-A0A2H6B8W5-F1
#
_cell.length_a   1.000
_cell.length_b   1.000
_cell.length_c   1.000
_cell.angle_alpha   90.00
_cell.angle_beta   90.00
_cell.angle_gamma   90.00
#
_symmetry.space_group_name_H-M   'P 1'
#
loop_
_entity.id
_entity.type
_entity.pdbx_description
1 polymer ?
#
loop_
_entity_poly.entity_id
_entity_poly.type
_entity_poly.pdbx_seq_one_letter_code
_entity_poly.pdbx_strand_id
1 'polypeptide(L)'
;MPPDALDEDGLLGPSGGAAAYRRSAYEAVGGFDERIFGYMEDVDLALRLRGAGWRAAGARRAVATHFRAATFGHRSSNQVSIAGFARAYMVRKYSLLAQGLGRAAAVLAWEAAVVAGEFLLGNGPAAVRGRVRGWRAGGDAPAAAVPWEVVDEKIGVLGAAVRRLRAVTT
;
A
#
# COMPACT_ATOMS: atom_id res chain seq x y z
N MET A 1 16.26 8.73 -19.69
CA MET A 1 15.23 7.67 -19.64
C MET A 1 15.44 6.74 -20.83
N PRO A 2 15.27 5.42 -20.69
CA PRO A 2 15.26 4.55 -21.85
C PRO A 2 14.08 4.90 -22.79
N PRO A 3 14.23 4.71 -24.11
CA PRO A 3 13.28 5.21 -25.12
C PRO A 3 11.88 4.57 -25.08
N ASP A 4 11.69 3.50 -24.31
CA ASP A 4 10.41 2.81 -24.10
C ASP A 4 9.80 3.04 -22.71
N ALA A 5 10.45 3.86 -21.87
CA ALA A 5 9.89 4.27 -20.59
C ALA A 5 8.70 5.20 -20.82
N LEU A 6 7.58 4.86 -20.21
CA LEU A 6 6.55 5.86 -19.99
C LEU A 6 6.97 6.73 -18.82
N ASP A 7 7.29 7.98 -19.13
CA ASP A 7 7.27 9.03 -18.13
C ASP A 7 5.80 9.36 -17.83
N GLU A 8 5.17 8.52 -17.02
CA GLU A 8 3.88 8.87 -16.42
C GLU A 8 4.20 9.68 -15.17
N ASP A 9 4.33 11.00 -15.36
CA ASP A 9 4.29 11.99 -14.29
C ASP A 9 3.14 11.64 -13.34
N GLY A 10 3.44 11.04 -12.19
CA GLY A 10 2.44 10.62 -11.21
C GLY A 10 2.52 9.18 -10.72
N LEU A 11 3.40 8.32 -11.27
CA LEU A 11 3.61 7.01 -10.67
C LEU A 11 4.32 7.11 -9.32
N LEU A 12 3.68 6.59 -8.28
CA LEU A 12 4.26 6.46 -6.94
C LEU A 12 5.42 5.45 -6.96
N GLY A 13 5.20 4.27 -7.55
CA GLY A 13 6.18 3.19 -7.62
C GLY A 13 5.60 1.94 -8.28
N PRO A 14 6.44 0.96 -8.62
CA PRO A 14 5.99 -0.33 -9.15
C PRO A 14 5.31 -1.15 -8.05
N SER A 15 4.45 -2.10 -8.44
CA SER A 15 4.04 -3.18 -7.54
C SER A 15 5.19 -4.16 -7.32
N GLY A 16 5.34 -4.68 -6.11
CA GLY A 16 6.39 -5.63 -5.74
C GLY A 16 6.40 -6.92 -6.60
N GLY A 17 5.27 -7.28 -7.21
CA GLY A 17 5.18 -8.46 -8.08
C GLY A 17 5.88 -8.32 -9.45
N ALA A 18 6.22 -7.11 -9.87
CA ALA A 18 6.91 -6.84 -11.13
C ALA A 18 7.69 -5.50 -11.03
N ALA A 19 8.73 -5.49 -10.21
CA ALA A 19 9.51 -4.29 -9.92
C ALA A 19 11.00 -4.47 -10.25
N ALA A 20 11.62 -3.37 -10.68
CA ALA A 20 13.07 -3.24 -10.74
C ALA A 20 13.45 -1.91 -10.08
N TYR A 21 14.46 -1.94 -9.22
CA TYR A 21 14.94 -0.76 -8.50
C TYR A 21 16.39 -0.48 -8.88
N ARG A 22 16.72 0.80 -9.07
CA ARG A 22 18.13 1.21 -9.14
C ARG A 22 18.74 0.95 -7.77
N ARG A 23 19.83 0.16 -7.72
CA ARG A 23 20.50 -0.22 -6.47
C ARG A 23 20.80 0.99 -5.56
N SER A 24 21.36 2.05 -6.14
CA SER A 24 21.67 3.29 -5.41
C SER A 24 20.45 3.95 -4.79
N ALA A 25 19.28 3.87 -5.45
CA ALA A 25 18.04 4.43 -4.93
C ALA A 25 17.50 3.57 -3.77
N TYR A 26 17.55 2.24 -3.94
CA TYR A 26 17.15 1.28 -2.91
C TYR A 26 17.99 1.44 -1.64
N GLU A 27 19.31 1.49 -1.77
CA GLU A 27 20.25 1.67 -0.65
C GLU A 27 20.09 3.05 0.00
N ALA A 28 19.87 4.12 -0.77
CA ALA A 28 19.71 5.48 -0.25
C ALA A 28 18.53 5.65 0.72
N VAL A 29 17.48 4.84 0.58
CA VAL A 29 16.31 4.88 1.47
C VAL A 29 16.29 3.74 2.51
N GLY A 30 17.37 2.95 2.58
CA GLY A 30 17.50 1.83 3.52
C GLY A 30 16.74 0.56 3.12
N GLY A 31 16.36 0.40 1.85
CA GLY A 31 15.69 -0.79 1.34
C GLY A 31 14.26 -0.98 1.84
N PHE A 32 13.76 -2.22 1.85
CA PHE A 32 12.45 -2.54 2.43
C PHE A 32 12.44 -2.38 3.94
N ASP A 33 11.30 -1.99 4.50
CA ASP A 33 11.07 -2.06 5.94
C ASP A 33 10.73 -3.51 6.32
N GLU A 34 11.71 -4.25 6.84
CA GLU A 34 11.59 -5.69 7.12
C GLU A 34 10.48 -6.05 8.14
N ARG A 35 9.94 -5.06 8.86
CA ARG A 35 8.76 -5.25 9.72
C ARG A 35 7.49 -5.50 8.91
N ILE A 36 7.43 -5.04 7.67
CA ILE A 36 6.30 -5.25 6.76
C ILE A 36 6.56 -6.49 5.93
N PHE A 37 6.01 -7.63 6.36
CA PHE A 37 6.17 -8.89 5.62
C PHE A 37 5.50 -8.87 4.23
N GLY A 38 4.40 -8.12 4.04
CA GLY A 38 3.69 -8.07 2.76
C GLY A 38 2.47 -7.14 2.73
N TYR A 39 1.94 -6.91 1.51
CA TYR A 39 0.76 -6.11 1.13
C TYR A 39 0.91 -4.59 1.12
N MET A 40 1.99 -4.02 1.71
CA MET A 40 2.30 -2.57 1.67
C MET A 40 3.81 -2.28 1.76
N GLU A 41 4.65 -3.30 1.68
CA GLU A 41 6.11 -3.17 1.69
C GLU A 41 6.60 -2.39 0.47
N ASP A 42 5.97 -2.64 -0.69
CA ASP A 42 6.23 -1.94 -1.95
C ASP A 42 5.72 -0.50 -1.91
N VAL A 43 4.54 -0.25 -1.32
CA VAL A 43 3.97 1.08 -1.09
C VAL A 43 4.87 1.90 -0.15
N ASP A 44 5.31 1.33 0.96
CA ASP A 44 6.22 2.00 1.90
C ASP A 44 7.54 2.39 1.23
N LEU A 45 8.15 1.46 0.47
CA LEU A 45 9.37 1.73 -0.27
C LEU A 45 9.15 2.82 -1.33
N ALA A 46 8.02 2.78 -2.04
CA ALA A 46 7.69 3.78 -3.05
C ALA A 46 7.50 5.18 -2.44
N LEU A 47 6.80 5.30 -1.31
CA LEU A 47 6.63 6.57 -0.59
C LEU A 47 7.99 7.16 -0.18
N ARG A 48 8.88 6.33 0.39
CA ARG A 48 10.23 6.78 0.79
C ARG A 48 11.10 7.16 -0.40
N LEU A 49 11.06 6.40 -1.50
CA LEU A 49 11.77 6.72 -2.73
C LEU A 49 11.30 8.05 -3.33
N ARG A 50 9.98 8.26 -3.41
CA ARG A 50 9.41 9.53 -3.88
C ARG A 50 9.80 10.70 -2.97
N GLY A 51 9.72 10.52 -1.65
CA GLY A 51 10.14 11.53 -0.67
C GLY A 51 11.64 11.88 -0.75
N ALA A 52 12.47 10.94 -1.23
CA ALA A 52 13.90 11.15 -1.50
C ALA A 52 14.18 11.69 -2.92
N GLY A 53 13.15 12.07 -3.69
CA GLY A 53 13.28 12.64 -5.03
C GLY A 53 13.47 11.63 -6.17
N TRP A 54 13.40 10.33 -5.89
CA TRP A 54 13.41 9.31 -6.95
C TRP A 54 12.07 9.24 -7.65
N ARG A 55 12.09 8.87 -8.94
CA ARG A 55 10.89 8.73 -9.77
C ARG A 55 10.74 7.30 -10.26
N ALA A 56 9.50 6.89 -10.49
CA ALA A 56 9.16 5.62 -11.12
C ALA A 56 8.74 5.85 -12.58
N ALA A 57 8.93 4.84 -13.42
CA ALA A 57 8.49 4.82 -14.81
C ALA A 57 8.01 3.41 -15.16
N GLY A 58 7.04 3.32 -16.09
CA GLY A 58 6.55 2.04 -16.61
C GLY A 58 7.41 1.54 -17.77
N ALA A 59 7.76 0.26 -17.77
CA ALA A 59 8.45 -0.41 -18.88
C ALA A 59 7.44 -1.24 -19.68
N ARG A 60 6.83 -0.67 -20.74
CA ARG A 60 5.71 -1.29 -21.47
C ARG A 60 5.99 -2.69 -22.00
N ARG A 61 7.26 -2.97 -22.34
CA ARG A 61 7.69 -4.25 -22.92
C ARG A 61 8.05 -5.30 -21.88
N ALA A 62 8.21 -4.91 -20.62
CA ALA A 62 8.51 -5.82 -19.51
C ALA A 62 7.20 -6.29 -18.89
N VAL A 63 6.70 -7.45 -19.34
CA VAL A 63 5.43 -8.02 -18.89
C VAL A 63 5.69 -9.23 -18.01
N ALA A 64 5.05 -9.27 -16.85
CA ALA A 64 5.06 -10.40 -15.92
C ALA A 64 3.63 -10.84 -15.59
N THR A 65 3.41 -12.15 -15.47
CA THR A 65 2.13 -12.72 -15.04
C THR A 65 2.18 -13.00 -13.55
N HIS A 66 1.31 -12.34 -12.77
CA HIS A 66 1.22 -12.54 -11.33
C HIS A 66 0.02 -13.41 -10.96
N PHE A 67 0.28 -14.62 -10.44
CA PHE A 67 -0.75 -15.51 -9.93
C PHE A 67 -1.18 -15.07 -8.52
N ARG A 68 -2.33 -14.39 -8.45
CA ARG A 68 -2.84 -13.84 -7.20
C ARG A 68 -3.11 -14.94 -6.18
N ALA A 69 -2.72 -14.68 -4.93
CA ALA A 69 -3.04 -15.50 -3.75
C ALA A 69 -2.51 -16.95 -3.80
N ALA A 70 -1.48 -17.24 -4.60
CA ALA A 70 -0.87 -18.57 -4.69
C ALA A 70 -0.28 -19.06 -3.35
N THR A 71 0.30 -18.16 -2.55
CA THR A 71 0.97 -18.52 -1.30
C THR A 71 0.01 -18.68 -0.11
N PHE A 72 -0.85 -17.69 0.10
CA PHE A 72 -1.68 -17.63 1.31
C PHE A 72 -3.13 -18.05 1.07
N GLY A 73 -3.53 -18.31 -0.17
CA GLY A 73 -4.93 -18.52 -0.52
C GLY A 73 -5.75 -17.23 -0.47
N HIS A 74 -6.71 -17.10 -1.38
CA HIS A 74 -7.51 -15.89 -1.48
C HIS A 74 -8.36 -15.71 -0.23
N ARG A 75 -8.20 -14.57 0.46
CA ARG A 75 -8.96 -14.19 1.67
C ARG A 75 -8.80 -15.15 2.85
N SER A 76 -7.68 -15.88 2.93
CA SER A 76 -7.37 -16.64 4.13
C SER A 76 -7.19 -15.71 5.33
N SER A 77 -7.41 -16.24 6.53
CA SER A 77 -7.18 -15.49 7.77
C SER A 77 -5.73 -15.01 7.91
N ASN A 78 -4.76 -15.73 7.33
CA ASN A 78 -3.36 -15.31 7.30
C ASN A 78 -3.18 -14.09 6.39
N GLN A 79 -3.71 -14.12 5.16
CA GLN A 79 -3.71 -12.97 4.27
C GLN A 79 -4.34 -11.74 4.96
N VAL A 80 -5.52 -11.91 5.56
CA VAL A 80 -6.24 -10.81 6.23
C VAL A 80 -5.45 -10.27 7.42
N SER A 81 -4.82 -11.13 8.21
CA SER A 81 -3.99 -10.72 9.35
C SER A 81 -2.74 -9.95 8.91
N ILE A 82 -2.03 -10.41 7.88
CA ILE A 82 -0.81 -9.74 7.37
C ILE A 82 -1.19 -8.38 6.75
N ALA A 83 -2.25 -8.34 5.93
CA ALA A 83 -2.73 -7.08 5.37
C ALA A 83 -3.21 -6.11 6.48
N GLY A 84 -3.92 -6.63 7.50
CA GLY A 84 -4.34 -5.84 8.66
C GLY A 84 -3.17 -5.25 9.44
N PHE A 85 -2.08 -6.01 9.60
CA PHE A 85 -0.83 -5.53 10.18
C PHE A 85 -0.27 -4.36 9.37
N ALA A 86 -0.04 -4.58 8.08
CA ALA A 86 0.58 -3.59 7.21
C ALA A 86 -0.20 -2.26 7.21
N ARG A 87 -1.53 -2.33 7.15
CA ARG A 87 -2.40 -1.14 7.19
C ARG A 87 -2.24 -0.32 8.46
N ALA A 88 -2.38 -0.95 9.63
CA ALA A 88 -2.30 -0.22 10.90
C ALA A 88 -0.88 0.29 11.18
N TYR A 89 0.14 -0.47 10.76
CA TYR A 89 1.53 -0.05 10.80
C TYR A 89 1.76 1.22 9.97
N MET A 90 1.27 1.27 8.72
CA MET A 90 1.38 2.44 7.85
C MET A 90 0.65 3.66 8.42
N VAL A 91 -0.57 3.50 8.94
CA VAL A 91 -1.32 4.60 9.57
C VAL A 91 -0.52 5.26 10.68
N ARG A 92 0.16 4.44 11.50
CA ARG A 92 0.99 4.91 12.62
C ARG A 92 2.32 5.51 12.13
N LYS A 93 3.07 4.80 11.28
CA LYS A 93 4.39 5.22 10.75
C LYS A 93 4.35 6.57 10.04
N TYR A 94 3.29 6.81 9.26
CA TYR A 94 3.09 8.07 8.53
C TYR A 94 2.25 9.10 9.28
N SER A 95 1.99 8.85 10.57
CA SER A 95 1.24 9.74 11.47
C SER A 95 -0.09 10.22 10.89
N LEU A 96 -0.82 9.37 10.15
CA LEU A 96 -1.98 9.81 9.36
C LEU A 96 -3.11 10.40 10.23
N LEU A 97 -3.23 9.94 11.48
CA LEU A 97 -4.20 10.47 12.45
C LEU A 97 -3.81 11.83 13.04
N ALA A 98 -2.54 12.21 12.95
CA ALA A 98 -2.05 13.51 13.44
C ALA A 98 -2.17 14.63 12.39
N GLN A 99 -2.56 14.31 11.16
CA GLN A 99 -2.62 15.24 10.04
C GLN A 99 -3.98 15.96 9.90
N GLY A 100 -4.67 16.19 11.02
CA GLY A 100 -5.94 16.90 11.10
C GLY A 100 -7.18 16.00 11.30
N LEU A 101 -8.21 16.57 11.95
CA LEU A 101 -9.41 15.84 12.37
C LEU A 101 -10.18 15.20 11.21
N GLY A 102 -10.30 15.88 10.07
CA GLY A 102 -10.99 15.35 8.90
C GLY A 102 -10.31 14.09 8.34
N ARG A 103 -8.97 14.11 8.24
CA ARG A 103 -8.19 12.95 7.78
C ARG A 103 -8.21 11.81 8.80
N ALA A 104 -8.10 12.13 10.09
CA ALA A 104 -8.24 11.14 11.15
C ALA A 104 -9.60 10.44 11.10
N ALA A 105 -10.69 11.20 10.98
CA ALA A 105 -12.04 10.66 10.85
C ALA A 105 -12.19 9.76 9.61
N ALA A 106 -11.68 10.21 8.45
CA ALA A 106 -11.73 9.43 7.21
C ALA A 106 -10.96 8.10 7.32
N VAL A 107 -9.74 8.12 7.88
CA VAL A 107 -8.93 6.91 8.09
C VAL A 107 -9.63 5.95 9.05
N LEU A 108 -10.13 6.44 10.18
CA LEU A 108 -10.82 5.61 11.16
C LEU A 108 -12.12 5.01 10.61
N ALA A 109 -12.92 5.80 9.89
CA ALA A 109 -14.14 5.32 9.24
C ALA A 109 -13.83 4.23 8.20
N TRP A 110 -12.78 4.42 7.39
CA TRP A 110 -12.35 3.43 6.41
C TRP A 110 -11.85 2.14 7.06
N GLU A 111 -11.01 2.24 8.10
CA GLU A 111 -10.55 1.07 8.84
C GLU A 111 -11.71 0.32 9.51
N ALA A 112 -12.67 1.05 10.09
CA ALA A 112 -13.87 0.45 10.67
C ALA A 112 -14.72 -0.28 9.62
N ALA A 113 -14.93 0.33 8.45
CA ALA A 113 -15.67 -0.29 7.35
C ALA A 113 -14.99 -1.58 6.83
N VAL A 114 -13.66 -1.56 6.67
CA VAL A 114 -12.90 -2.76 6.27
C VAL A 114 -13.01 -3.85 7.33
N VAL A 115 -12.86 -3.52 8.62
CA VAL A 115 -12.98 -4.49 9.71
C VAL A 115 -14.38 -5.09 9.77
N ALA A 116 -15.43 -4.25 9.66
CA ALA A 116 -16.81 -4.72 9.61
C ALA A 116 -17.06 -5.67 8.42
N GLY A 117 -16.53 -5.34 7.24
CA GLY A 117 -16.57 -6.22 6.07
C GLY A 117 -15.88 -7.58 6.33
N GLU A 118 -14.72 -7.59 7.00
CA GLU A 118 -14.06 -8.85 7.36
C GLU A 118 -14.84 -9.66 8.41
N PHE A 119 -15.60 -9.03 9.32
CA PHE A 119 -16.52 -9.76 10.21
C PHE A 119 -17.64 -10.45 9.44
N LEU A 120 -18.26 -9.76 8.48
CA LEU A 120 -19.29 -10.35 7.61
C LEU A 120 -18.76 -11.53 6.79
N LEU A 121 -17.46 -11.56 6.54
CA LEU A 121 -16.79 -12.57 5.72
C LEU A 121 -16.03 -13.60 6.57
N GLY A 122 -16.30 -13.68 7.88
CA GLY A 122 -15.77 -14.71 8.78
C GLY A 122 -14.31 -14.51 9.23
N ASN A 123 -13.68 -13.39 8.88
CA ASN A 123 -12.28 -13.09 9.16
C ASN A 123 -12.05 -12.00 10.22
N GLY A 124 -13.10 -11.50 10.87
CA GLY A 124 -13.05 -10.39 11.85
C GLY A 124 -11.92 -10.51 12.89
N PRO A 125 -11.77 -11.64 13.61
CA PRO A 125 -10.69 -11.81 14.58
C PRO A 125 -9.28 -11.68 13.98
N ALA A 126 -9.07 -12.19 12.76
CA ALA A 126 -7.78 -12.05 12.06
C ALA A 126 -7.52 -10.59 11.66
N ALA A 127 -8.56 -9.90 11.16
CA ALA A 127 -8.49 -8.50 10.77
C ALA A 127 -8.13 -7.58 11.95
N VAL A 128 -8.71 -7.83 13.12
CA VAL A 128 -8.43 -7.07 14.35
C VAL A 128 -7.04 -7.39 14.90
N ARG A 129 -6.68 -8.67 15.02
CA ARG A 129 -5.36 -9.07 15.54
C ARG A 129 -4.21 -8.51 14.70
N GLY A 130 -4.32 -8.58 13.38
CA GLY A 130 -3.35 -7.99 12.47
C GLY A 130 -3.15 -6.50 12.75
N ARG A 131 -4.24 -5.74 12.81
CA ARG A 131 -4.19 -4.29 13.07
C ARG A 131 -3.61 -3.93 14.43
N VAL A 132 -4.00 -4.63 15.49
CA VAL A 132 -3.44 -4.38 16.83
C VAL A 132 -1.93 -4.60 16.83
N ARG A 133 -1.44 -5.67 16.19
CA ARG A 133 0.00 -5.93 16.06
C ARG A 133 0.69 -4.84 15.24
N GLY A 134 0.12 -4.47 14.10
CA GLY A 134 0.68 -3.43 13.23
C GLY A 134 0.76 -2.07 13.90
N TRP A 135 -0.31 -1.67 14.59
CA TRP A 135 -0.35 -0.40 15.33
C TRP A 135 0.72 -0.32 16.43
N ARG A 136 0.91 -1.42 17.17
CA ARG A 136 1.95 -1.50 18.21
C ARG A 136 3.35 -1.41 17.61
N ALA A 137 3.63 -2.19 16.56
CA ALA A 137 4.91 -2.19 15.86
C ALA A 137 5.20 -0.87 15.12
N GLY A 138 4.17 -0.07 14.81
CA GLY A 138 4.37 1.24 14.21
C GLY A 138 4.82 2.30 15.23
N GLY A 139 4.77 2.03 16.53
CA GLY A 139 5.09 2.99 17.57
C GLY A 139 6.57 3.38 17.61
N ASP A 140 7.44 2.47 17.21
CA ASP A 140 8.89 2.60 17.08
C ASP A 140 9.36 2.66 15.61
N ALA A 141 8.42 2.84 14.68
CA ALA A 141 8.75 3.03 13.28
C ALA A 141 9.48 4.38 13.06
N PRO A 142 10.54 4.43 12.24
CA PRO A 142 11.13 5.68 11.79
C PRO A 142 10.03 6.54 11.17
N ALA A 143 9.90 7.76 11.68
CA ALA A 143 8.92 8.70 11.18
C ALA A 143 9.16 8.94 9.69
N ALA A 144 8.09 8.85 8.90
CA ALA A 144 8.12 9.13 7.48
C ALA A 144 7.00 10.11 7.12
N ALA A 145 7.29 11.01 6.19
CA ALA A 145 6.30 11.91 5.61
C ALA A 145 5.66 11.26 4.39
N VAL A 146 4.39 11.56 4.16
CA VAL A 146 3.73 11.21 2.90
C VAL A 146 4.05 12.31 1.89
N PRO A 147 4.63 11.98 0.72
CA PRO A 147 4.76 12.93 -0.39
C PRO A 147 3.37 13.12 -1.02
N TRP A 148 2.55 13.99 -0.42
CA TRP A 148 1.15 14.18 -0.82
C TRP A 148 0.99 14.65 -2.26
N GLU A 149 1.99 15.33 -2.80
CA GLU A 149 2.01 15.81 -4.18
C GLU A 149 1.96 14.71 -5.24
N VAL A 150 2.26 13.46 -4.86
CA VAL A 150 2.18 12.29 -5.76
C VAL A 150 1.06 11.32 -5.40
N VAL A 151 0.27 11.63 -4.37
CA VAL A 151 -0.89 10.81 -3.99
C VAL A 151 -2.09 11.26 -4.82
N ASP A 152 -2.59 10.37 -5.68
CA ASP A 152 -3.76 10.67 -6.51
C ASP A 152 -5.05 10.63 -5.67
N GLU A 153 -5.54 11.82 -5.30
CA GLU A 153 -6.79 12.00 -4.55
C GLU A 153 -8.04 11.59 -5.36
N LYS A 154 -7.93 11.44 -6.68
CA LYS A 154 -9.03 10.96 -7.54
C LYS A 154 -9.23 9.44 -7.40
N ILE A 155 -8.26 8.71 -6.86
CA ILE A 155 -8.39 7.28 -6.55
C ILE A 155 -9.16 7.13 -5.24
N GLY A 156 -10.47 7.37 -5.31
CA GLY A 156 -11.42 7.13 -4.22
C GLY A 156 -12.16 5.79 -4.36
N VAL A 157 -12.85 5.39 -3.29
CA VAL A 157 -13.68 4.17 -3.23
C VAL A 157 -14.73 4.14 -4.33
N LEU A 158 -15.41 5.28 -4.54
CA LEU A 158 -16.43 5.43 -5.57
C LEU A 158 -15.84 5.26 -6.98
N GLY A 159 -14.69 5.90 -7.24
CA GLY A 159 -13.98 5.78 -8.52
C GLY A 159 -13.47 4.35 -8.77
N ALA A 160 -12.99 3.66 -7.73
CA ALA A 160 -12.59 2.27 -7.81
C ALA A 160 -13.78 1.32 -8.05
N ALA A 161 -14.92 1.55 -7.39
CA ALA A 161 -16.13 0.76 -7.58
C ALA A 161 -16.69 0.92 -9.01
N VAL A 162 -16.75 2.15 -9.52
CA VAL A 162 -17.19 2.44 -10.90
C VAL A 162 -16.25 1.78 -11.93
N ARG A 163 -14.93 1.85 -11.74
CA ARG A 163 -13.96 1.18 -12.63
C ARG A 163 -14.13 -0.34 -12.62
N ARG A 164 -14.37 -0.95 -11.45
CA ARG A 164 -14.62 -2.40 -11.33
C ARG A 164 -15.91 -2.83 -12.02
N LEU A 165 -16.98 -2.04 -11.89
CA LEU A 165 -18.25 -2.31 -12.60
C LEU A 165 -18.04 -2.24 -14.11
N ARG A 166 -17.33 -1.23 -14.61
CA ARG A 166 -17.03 -1.07 -16.05
C ARG A 166 -16.21 -2.23 -16.61
N ALA A 167 -15.20 -2.71 -15.87
CA ALA A 167 -14.36 -3.83 -16.27
C ALA A 167 -15.07 -5.20 -16.28
N VAL A 168 -16.27 -5.31 -15.70
CA VAL A 168 -17.12 -6.51 -15.75
C VAL A 168 -18.09 -6.46 -16.93
N THR A 169 -18.35 -5.27 -17.48
CA THR A 169 -19.29 -5.04 -18.58
C THR A 169 -18.64 -4.93 -19.97
N THR A 170 -17.32 -5.16 -20.07
CA THR A 170 -16.52 -5.23 -21.31
C THR A 170 -15.72 -6.50 -21.34
#